data_AF-A0ABC9Y441-F1
#
_entry.id   AF-A0ABC9Y441-F1
#
_cell.length_a   1.000
_cell.length_b   1.000
_cell.length_c   1.000
_cell.angle_alpha   90.00
_cell.angle_beta   90.00
_cell.angle_gamma   90.00
#
_symmetry.space_group_name_H-M   'P 1'
#
loop_
_entity.id
_entity.type
_entity.pdbx_description
1 polymer ?
#
loop_
_entity_poly.entity_id
_entity_poly.type
_entity_poly.pdbx_seq_one_letter_code
_entity_poly.pdbx_strand_id
1 'polypeptide(L)'
;MFINDLDAGVECTISKFSDDTKLGGAVNSLEGQEALQKDLDRLEHWAVINGMKFNKNKCQILHLGWSNTRHKYKLGEEWLESSPAERDLGVLVAAAQ
;
A
#
# COMPACT_ATOMS: atom_id res chain seq x y z
N MET A 1 -12.50 4.84 -17.02
CA MET A 1 -11.04 4.63 -16.91
C MET A 1 -10.86 3.29 -16.23
N PHE A 2 -10.04 2.38 -16.79
CA PHE A 2 -9.88 1.02 -16.27
C PHE A 2 -8.59 0.93 -15.46
N ILE A 3 -8.64 0.40 -14.24
CA ILE A 3 -7.47 0.14 -13.36
C ILE A 3 -6.63 -1.07 -13.81
N ASN A 4 -6.80 -1.52 -15.05
CA ASN A 4 -6.26 -2.80 -15.51
C ASN A 4 -4.74 -2.83 -15.57
N ASP A 5 -4.10 -1.67 -15.70
CA ASP A 5 -2.66 -1.46 -15.83
C ASP A 5 -2.01 -0.92 -14.54
N LEU A 6 -2.77 -0.74 -13.46
CA LEU A 6 -2.28 -0.22 -12.17
C LEU A 6 -1.15 -1.07 -11.56
N ASP A 7 -1.15 -2.37 -11.85
CA ASP A 7 -0.18 -3.37 -11.40
C ASP A 7 1.04 -3.50 -12.33
N ALA A 8 1.11 -2.73 -13.41
CA ALA A 8 2.21 -2.79 -14.36
C ALA A 8 3.54 -2.44 -13.67
N GLY A 9 4.39 -3.46 -13.52
CA GLY A 9 5.72 -3.31 -12.94
C GLY A 9 5.76 -3.25 -11.42
N VAL A 10 4.65 -3.52 -10.72
CA VAL A 10 4.64 -3.69 -9.26
C VAL A 10 5.34 -5.01 -8.89
N GLU A 11 6.20 -4.97 -7.88
CA GLU A 11 6.95 -6.14 -7.37
C GLU A 11 6.22 -6.84 -6.21
N CYS A 12 5.48 -6.07 -5.43
CA CYS A 12 4.62 -6.53 -4.34
C CYS A 12 3.32 -7.17 -4.86
N THR A 13 2.60 -7.84 -3.96
CA THR A 13 1.24 -8.32 -4.27
C THR A 13 0.28 -7.15 -4.25
N ILE A 14 -0.48 -6.98 -5.33
CA ILE A 14 -1.52 -5.97 -5.47
C ILE A 14 -2.89 -6.63 -5.68
N SER A 15 -3.90 -6.14 -4.98
CA SER A 15 -5.30 -6.52 -5.15
C SER A 15 -6.12 -5.29 -5.51
N LYS A 16 -6.88 -5.38 -6.61
CA LYS A 16 -7.63 -4.29 -7.23
C LYS A 16 -9.12 -4.48 -6.97
N PHE A 17 -9.74 -3.55 -6.24
CA PHE A 17 -11.18 -3.46 -6.04
C PHE A 17 -11.72 -2.20 -6.75
N SER A 18 -13.05 -2.05 -6.83
CA SER A 18 -13.68 -0.92 -7.53
C SER A 18 -13.29 0.46 -6.97
N ASP A 19 -13.12 0.50 -5.66
CA ASP A 19 -12.96 1.69 -4.84
C ASP A 19 -11.65 1.67 -4.04
N ASP A 20 -11.14 0.48 -3.71
CA ASP A 20 -9.93 0.29 -2.93
C ASP A 20 -8.85 -0.49 -3.69
N THR A 21 -7.59 -0.27 -3.32
CA THR A 21 -6.45 -1.06 -3.79
C THR A 21 -5.59 -1.42 -2.60
N LYS A 22 -5.20 -2.69 -2.51
CA LYS A 22 -4.33 -3.19 -1.45
C LYS A 22 -2.99 -3.58 -2.03
N LEU A 23 -1.92 -3.10 -1.42
CA LEU A 23 -0.54 -3.40 -1.78
C LEU A 23 0.15 -4.02 -0.57
N GLY A 24 0.77 -5.17 -0.74
CA GLY A 24 1.44 -5.88 0.35
C GLY A 24 2.64 -6.68 -0.14
N GLY A 25 3.70 -6.69 0.68
CA GLY A 25 4.93 -7.42 0.41
C GLY A 25 5.63 -7.83 1.70
N ALA A 26 6.57 -8.76 1.60
CA ALA A 26 7.43 -9.11 2.72
C ALA A 26 8.44 -7.98 2.98
N VAL A 27 8.45 -7.42 4.19
CA VAL A 27 9.28 -6.24 4.57
C VAL A 27 10.28 -6.55 5.69
N ASN A 28 10.63 -7.83 5.85
CA ASN A 28 11.61 -8.32 6.83
C ASN A 28 13.07 -8.02 6.42
N SER A 29 13.30 -7.54 5.20
CA SER A 29 14.59 -7.08 4.69
C SER A 29 14.51 -5.63 4.23
N LEU A 30 15.68 -4.97 4.09
CA LEU A 30 15.78 -3.63 3.51
C LEU A 30 15.25 -3.63 2.06
N GLU A 31 15.61 -4.65 1.28
CA GLU A 31 15.15 -4.82 -0.11
C GLU A 31 13.63 -4.88 -0.21
N GLY A 32 12.96 -5.62 0.70
CA GLY A 32 11.50 -5.68 0.75
C GLY A 32 10.86 -4.35 1.14
N GLN A 33 11.51 -3.58 2.04
CA GLN A 33 11.04 -2.23 2.39
C GLN A 33 11.18 -1.26 1.22
N GLU A 34 12.30 -1.29 0.52
CA GLU A 34 12.56 -0.46 -0.67
C GLU A 34 11.62 -0.82 -1.82
N ALA A 35 11.38 -2.12 -2.06
CA ALA A 35 10.43 -2.60 -3.07
C ALA A 35 9.01 -2.08 -2.81
N LEU A 36 8.53 -2.15 -1.55
CA LEU A 36 7.21 -1.64 -1.20
C LEU A 36 7.09 -0.12 -1.39
N GLN A 37 8.13 0.65 -1.03
CA GLN A 37 8.12 2.10 -1.26
C GLN A 37 8.15 2.43 -2.76
N LYS A 38 8.96 1.73 -3.55
CA LYS A 38 9.04 1.90 -5.01
C LYS A 38 7.70 1.60 -5.68
N ASP A 39 6.97 0.61 -5.20
CA ASP A 39 5.65 0.30 -5.70
C ASP A 39 4.61 1.35 -5.32
N LEU A 40 4.67 1.92 -4.11
CA LEU A 40 3.84 3.08 -3.75
C LEU A 40 4.12 4.29 -4.65
N ASP A 41 5.39 4.56 -4.97
CA ASP A 41 5.79 5.64 -5.87
C ASP A 41 5.27 5.41 -7.30
N ARG A 42 5.30 4.16 -7.78
CA ARG A 42 4.71 3.75 -9.07
C ARG A 42 3.20 3.99 -9.10
N LEU A 43 2.48 3.61 -8.03
CA LEU A 43 1.04 3.83 -7.94
C LEU A 43 0.69 5.33 -7.98
N GLU A 44 1.38 6.16 -7.19
CA GLU A 44 1.16 7.62 -7.22
C GLU A 44 1.44 8.19 -8.61
N HIS A 45 2.52 7.75 -9.26
CA HIS A 45 2.86 8.20 -10.60
C HIS A 45 1.81 7.79 -11.64
N TRP A 46 1.32 6.54 -11.58
CA TRP A 46 0.22 6.08 -12.43
C TRP A 46 -1.04 6.92 -12.23
N ALA A 47 -1.39 7.23 -10.98
CA ALA A 47 -2.54 8.08 -10.68
C ALA A 47 -2.39 9.47 -11.31
N VAL A 48 -1.22 10.09 -11.20
CA VAL A 48 -0.92 11.39 -11.81
C VAL A 48 -1.06 11.35 -13.34
N ILE A 49 -0.47 10.36 -14.01
CA ILE A 49 -0.57 10.21 -15.48
C ILE A 49 -2.02 10.07 -15.93
N ASN A 50 -2.82 9.33 -15.16
CA ASN A 50 -4.22 9.08 -15.47
C ASN A 50 -5.16 10.20 -15.00
N GLY A 51 -4.64 11.30 -14.43
CA GLY A 51 -5.46 12.40 -13.92
C GLY A 51 -6.31 12.02 -12.71
N MET A 52 -5.89 10.99 -11.97
CA MET A 52 -6.49 10.53 -10.72
C MET A 52 -5.68 11.01 -9.51
N LYS A 53 -6.26 10.85 -8.31
CA LYS A 53 -5.57 11.13 -7.05
C LYS A 53 -6.02 10.16 -5.98
N PHE A 54 -5.08 9.60 -5.23
CA PHE A 54 -5.41 8.84 -4.03
C PHE A 54 -5.96 9.74 -2.93
N ASN A 55 -6.93 9.23 -2.19
CA ASN A 55 -7.35 9.86 -0.94
C ASN A 55 -6.36 9.48 0.16
N LYS A 56 -5.26 10.22 0.26
CA LYS A 56 -4.13 9.94 1.15
C LYS A 56 -4.53 9.81 2.62
N ASN A 57 -5.53 10.57 3.06
CA ASN A 57 -6.09 10.47 4.42
C ASN A 57 -6.77 9.12 4.73
N LYS A 58 -7.18 8.38 3.70
CA LYS A 58 -7.75 7.03 3.82
C LYS A 58 -6.73 5.93 3.56
N CYS A 59 -5.58 6.25 2.99
CA CYS A 59 -4.49 5.31 2.78
C CYS A 59 -3.75 5.08 4.10
N GLN A 60 -3.72 3.84 4.57
CA GLN A 60 -3.10 3.46 5.84
C GLN A 60 -2.19 2.26 5.65
N ILE A 61 -1.18 2.12 6.51
CA ILE A 61 -0.31 0.95 6.54
C ILE A 61 -0.75 0.02 7.67
N LEU A 62 -0.98 -1.25 7.35
CA LEU A 62 -1.20 -2.31 8.32
C LEU A 62 0.08 -3.15 8.44
N HIS A 63 0.76 -3.05 9.59
CA HIS A 63 1.97 -3.85 9.85
C HIS A 63 1.60 -5.24 10.37
N LEU A 64 1.89 -6.27 9.57
CA LEU A 64 1.68 -7.67 9.93
C LEU A 64 2.99 -8.35 10.32
N GLY A 65 2.92 -9.26 11.29
CA GLY A 65 4.04 -10.09 11.77
C GLY A 65 4.92 -9.43 12.85
N TRP A 66 5.47 -10.26 13.74
CA TRP A 66 6.27 -9.81 14.88
C TRP A 66 7.65 -9.28 14.51
N SER A 67 8.24 -9.73 13.40
CA SER A 67 9.53 -9.25 12.92
C SER A 67 9.45 -7.95 12.11
N ASN A 68 8.27 -7.31 12.08
CA ASN A 68 8.06 -6.08 11.32
C ASN A 68 8.67 -4.89 12.06
N THR A 69 9.66 -4.24 11.45
CA THR A 69 10.35 -3.06 12.01
C THR A 69 9.49 -1.79 12.04
N ARG A 70 8.25 -1.86 11.54
CA ARG A 70 7.32 -0.74 11.41
C ARG A 70 7.92 0.43 10.62
N HIS A 71 8.56 0.09 9.51
CA HIS A 71 9.10 1.07 8.55
C HIS A 71 8.00 2.05 8.12
N LYS A 72 8.33 3.34 8.02
CA LYS A 72 7.38 4.37 7.60
C LYS A 72 7.40 4.51 6.08
N TYR A 73 6.21 4.55 5.48
CA TYR A 73 6.04 4.68 4.05
C TYR A 73 5.38 6.01 3.69
N LYS A 74 5.65 6.50 2.49
CA LYS A 74 5.02 7.70 1.93
C LYS A 74 4.26 7.39 0.66
N LEU A 75 3.23 8.18 0.38
CA LEU A 75 2.52 8.21 -0.89
C LEU A 75 2.64 9.61 -1.51
N GLY A 76 3.56 9.73 -2.48
CA GLY A 76 4.06 11.04 -2.92
C GLY A 76 4.83 11.73 -1.79
N GLU A 77 4.39 12.92 -1.38
CA GLU A 77 5.03 13.70 -0.32
C GLU A 77 4.44 13.49 1.09
N GLU A 78 3.38 12.67 1.22
CA GLU A 78 2.68 12.47 2.49
C GLU A 78 3.05 11.13 3.13
N TRP A 79 3.37 11.14 4.42
CA TRP A 79 3.60 9.93 5.21
C TRP A 79 2.27 9.24 5.49
N LEU A 80 2.24 7.92 5.31
CA LEU A 80 1.06 7.11 5.60
C LEU A 80 0.99 6.79 7.10
N GLU A 81 -0.21 6.92 7.66
CA GLU A 81 -0.47 6.56 9.05
C GLU A 81 -0.55 5.04 9.21
N SER A 82 -0.02 4.53 10.33
CA SER A 82 -0.17 3.11 10.68
C SER A 82 -1.52 2.87 11.34
N SER A 83 -2.26 1.85 10.89
CA SER A 83 -3.48 1.40 11.55
C SER A 83 -3.22 0.10 12.33
N PRO A 84 -3.78 -0.07 13.54
CA PRO A 84 -3.69 -1.34 14.27
C PRO A 84 -4.58 -2.42 13.66
N ALA A 85 -5.57 -2.06 12.83
CA ALA A 85 -6.44 -3.02 12.16
C ALA A 85 -7.12 -2.39 10.93
N GLU A 86 -7.48 -3.24 9.98
CA GLU A 86 -8.26 -2.90 8.80
C GLU A 86 -9.49 -3.80 8.75
N ARG A 87 -10.67 -3.21 8.51
CA ARG A 87 -11.90 -3.99 8.30
C ARG A 87 -12.25 -3.96 6.82
N ASP A 88 -12.37 -5.14 6.23
CA ASP A 88 -12.73 -5.31 4.83
C ASP A 88 -13.78 -6.41 4.67
N LEU A 89 -14.85 -6.12 3.93
CA LEU A 89 -16.00 -7.02 3.70
C LEU A 89 -16.53 -7.71 4.97
N GLY A 90 -16.48 -7.02 6.12
CA GLY A 90 -16.93 -7.53 7.42
C GLY A 90 -15.87 -8.30 8.21
N VAL A 91 -14.73 -8.63 7.61
CA VAL A 91 -13.58 -9.29 8.25
C VAL A 91 -12.65 -8.23 8.82
N LEU A 92 -12.19 -8.41 10.07
CA LEU A 92 -11.19 -7.56 10.70
C LEU A 92 -9.82 -8.22 10.62
N VAL A 93 -8.85 -7.56 9.99
CA VAL A 93 -7.45 -7.95 10.00
C VAL A 93 -6.72 -7.03 10.97
N ALA A 94 -6.13 -7.59 12.02
CA ALA A 94 -5.40 -6.82 13.02
C ALA A 94 -3.88 -7.03 12.89
N ALA A 95 -3.11 -6.00 13.21
CA ALA A 95 -1.67 -6.08 13.37
C ALA A 95 -1.33 -7.13 14.45
N ALA A 96 -0.34 -7.97 14.17
CA ALA A 96 0.22 -8.85 15.19
C ALA A 96 1.12 -8.01 16.10
N GLN A 97 0.75 -7.89 17.38
CA GLN A 97 1.57 -7.26 18.42
C GLN A 97 2.52 -8.27 19.04
#